data_AF-A0A1B6CIH9-F1
#
_entry.id   AF-A0A1B6CIH9-F1
#
_cell.length_a   1.000
_cell.length_b   1.000
_cell.length_c   1.000
_cell.angle_alpha   90.00
_cell.angle_beta   90.00
_cell.angle_gamma   90.00
#
_symmetry.space_group_name_H-M   'P 1'
#
loop_
_entity.id
_entity.type
_entity.pdbx_description
1 polymer ?
#
loop_
_entity_poly.entity_id
_entity_poly.type
_entity_poly.pdbx_seq_one_letter_code
_entity_poly.pdbx_strand_id
1 'polypeptide(L)'
;MLKHSGRVGQAAAYGSGCWADKAVGIVTSGCGEYLMLTNLARETARTLENSNMATTGVYNSITNNFIQSPMLSRSKDKLAGMLVLQNKNENEREFLWAHTTKSMCIGYMATNSKRPTSRMSYLPNGREPGHSVIVEGICFY
;
A
#
# COMPACT_ATOMS: atom_id res chain seq x y z
N MET A 1 6.95 -3.18 -22.60
CA MET A 1 7.76 -3.59 -21.42
C MET A 1 8.79 -4.61 -21.91
N LEU A 2 10.10 -4.37 -21.70
CA LEU A 2 11.21 -5.21 -22.20
C LEU A 2 12.21 -5.45 -21.05
N LYS A 3 11.84 -6.27 -20.06
CA LYS A 3 12.75 -6.62 -18.97
C LYS A 3 13.77 -7.64 -19.43
N HIS A 4 15.02 -7.50 -18.97
CA HIS A 4 16.05 -8.52 -19.19
C HIS A 4 15.62 -9.85 -18.56
N SER A 5 16.01 -10.96 -19.19
CA SER A 5 15.77 -12.30 -18.64
C SER A 5 16.40 -12.43 -17.25
N GLY A 6 15.69 -13.08 -16.32
CA GLY A 6 16.14 -13.20 -14.92
C GLY A 6 15.92 -11.96 -14.04
N ARG A 7 15.38 -10.84 -14.55
CA ARG A 7 15.01 -9.70 -13.67
C ARG A 7 13.85 -10.08 -12.75
N VAL A 8 14.11 -10.01 -11.45
CA VAL A 8 13.16 -10.22 -10.35
C VAL A 8 12.65 -8.88 -9.84
N GLY A 9 11.36 -8.81 -9.50
CA GLY A 9 10.72 -7.62 -8.93
C GLY A 9 10.28 -7.83 -7.48
N GLN A 10 9.65 -6.80 -6.91
CA GLN A 10 9.25 -6.75 -5.51
C GLN A 10 8.34 -7.91 -5.06
N ALA A 11 7.52 -8.45 -5.98
CA ALA A 11 6.55 -9.49 -5.65
C ALA A 11 7.22 -10.79 -5.13
N ALA A 12 8.49 -11.01 -5.44
CA ALA A 12 9.28 -12.14 -4.93
C ALA A 12 10.30 -11.73 -3.84
N ALA A 13 10.35 -10.46 -3.46
CA ALA A 13 11.29 -9.93 -2.48
C ALA A 13 10.62 -9.81 -1.10
N TYR A 14 11.23 -10.46 -0.10
CA TYR A 14 10.76 -10.47 1.29
C TYR A 14 10.61 -9.05 1.84
N GLY A 15 9.44 -8.72 2.38
CA GLY A 15 9.14 -7.41 2.95
C GLY A 15 8.89 -6.29 1.94
N SER A 16 9.03 -6.54 0.64
CA SER A 16 8.75 -5.55 -0.41
C SER A 16 7.37 -5.76 -1.01
N GLY A 17 7.07 -6.97 -1.51
CA GLY A 17 5.82 -7.27 -2.21
C GLY A 17 4.63 -7.52 -1.30
N CYS A 18 4.86 -8.18 -0.17
CA CYS A 18 3.84 -8.43 0.83
C CYS A 18 4.43 -8.56 2.24
N TRP A 19 3.57 -8.44 3.23
CA TRP A 19 3.86 -8.70 4.63
C TRP A 19 2.60 -9.25 5.31
N ALA A 20 2.77 -10.16 6.26
CA ALA A 20 1.67 -10.63 7.09
C ALA A 20 2.19 -11.05 8.47
N ASP A 21 1.45 -10.67 9.50
CA ASP A 21 1.62 -11.14 10.87
C ASP A 21 0.25 -11.29 11.55
N LYS A 22 0.22 -11.38 12.88
CA LYS A 22 -1.03 -11.57 13.64
C LYS A 22 -1.98 -10.37 13.56
N ALA A 23 -1.45 -9.18 13.32
CA ALA A 23 -2.18 -7.92 13.37
C ALA A 23 -2.46 -7.34 11.98
N VAL A 24 -1.55 -7.51 11.01
CA VAL A 24 -1.68 -6.87 9.68
C VAL A 24 -1.39 -7.82 8.53
N GLY A 25 -2.05 -7.58 7.40
CA GLY A 25 -1.73 -8.15 6.09
C GLY A 25 -1.59 -7.03 5.06
N ILE A 26 -0.49 -7.01 4.31
CA ILE A 26 -0.14 -5.91 3.40
C ILE A 26 0.35 -6.49 2.07
N VAL A 27 -0.10 -5.91 0.97
CA VAL A 27 0.43 -6.20 -0.38
C VAL A 27 0.70 -4.90 -1.13
N THR A 28 1.71 -4.88 -2.00
CA THR A 28 2.13 -3.70 -2.74
C THR A 28 2.12 -3.91 -4.26
N SER A 29 1.96 -2.81 -4.99
CA SER A 29 2.01 -2.74 -6.45
C SER A 29 2.66 -1.42 -6.89
N GLY A 30 3.18 -1.34 -8.11
CA GLY A 30 3.85 -0.15 -8.65
C GLY A 30 5.25 -0.45 -9.19
N CYS A 31 6.16 0.53 -9.07
CA CYS A 31 7.54 0.38 -9.53
C CYS A 31 8.30 -0.61 -8.63
N GLY A 32 8.60 -1.81 -9.15
CA GLY A 32 9.19 -2.90 -8.39
C GLY A 32 10.52 -2.53 -7.72
N GLU A 33 11.40 -1.82 -8.42
CA GLU A 33 12.67 -1.36 -7.87
C GLU A 33 12.48 -0.46 -6.66
N TYR A 34 11.53 0.48 -6.71
CA TYR A 34 11.30 1.42 -5.64
C TYR A 34 10.73 0.73 -4.41
N LEU A 35 9.77 -0.18 -4.62
CA LEU A 35 9.17 -0.98 -3.55
C LEU A 35 10.20 -1.90 -2.87
N MET A 36 11.16 -2.44 -3.62
CA MET A 36 12.28 -3.21 -3.07
C MET A 36 13.24 -2.34 -2.26
N LEU A 37 13.64 -1.18 -2.80
CA LEU A 37 14.57 -0.28 -2.12
C LEU A 37 14.03 0.22 -0.78
N THR A 38 12.72 0.39 -0.65
CA THR A 38 12.10 0.90 0.57
C THR A 38 11.50 -0.18 1.46
N ASN A 39 11.49 -1.46 1.05
CA ASN A 39 10.76 -2.54 1.74
C ASN A 39 9.36 -2.12 2.19
N LEU A 40 8.59 -1.54 1.26
CA LEU A 40 7.39 -0.78 1.61
C LEU A 40 6.39 -1.59 2.46
N ALA A 41 6.12 -2.85 2.09
CA ALA A 41 5.17 -3.68 2.83
C ALA A 41 5.56 -3.85 4.32
N ARG A 42 6.83 -4.16 4.57
CA ARG A 42 7.36 -4.33 5.94
C ARG A 42 7.42 -3.03 6.72
N GLU A 43 7.87 -1.95 6.09
CA GLU A 43 7.93 -0.65 6.75
C GLU A 43 6.54 -0.09 7.07
N THR A 44 5.52 -0.44 6.29
CA THR A 44 4.12 -0.14 6.62
C THR A 44 3.65 -0.92 7.83
N ALA A 45 3.96 -2.22 7.96
CA ALA A 45 3.64 -2.99 9.16
C ALA A 45 4.23 -2.35 10.43
N ARG A 46 5.52 -2.01 10.39
CA ARG A 46 6.24 -1.33 11.49
C ARG A 46 5.67 0.03 11.85
N THR A 47 5.23 0.78 10.84
CA THR A 47 4.60 2.09 11.07
C THR A 47 3.25 1.93 11.75
N LEU A 48 2.48 0.90 11.38
CA LEU A 48 1.17 0.59 11.95
C LEU A 48 1.25 0.06 13.39
N GLU A 49 2.30 -0.70 13.74
CA GLU A 49 2.56 -1.14 15.12
C GLU A 49 2.65 0.03 16.10
N ASN A 50 3.13 1.18 15.63
CA ASN A 50 3.34 2.39 16.44
C ASN A 50 2.26 3.47 16.21
N SER A 51 1.16 3.13 15.52
CA SER A 51 0.12 4.09 15.16
C SER A 51 -1.20 3.79 15.86
N ASN A 52 -1.83 4.84 16.38
CA ASN A 52 -3.17 4.75 16.99
C ASN A 52 -4.30 4.66 15.97
N MET A 53 -4.06 5.05 14.71
CA MET A 53 -5.07 5.10 13.65
C MET A 53 -4.49 4.54 12.35
N ALA A 54 -5.14 3.51 11.80
CA ALA A 54 -4.67 2.80 10.60
C ALA A 54 -4.44 3.74 9.41
N THR A 55 -5.42 4.61 9.14
CA THR A 55 -5.38 5.60 8.03
C THR A 55 -4.16 6.51 8.13
N THR A 56 -3.91 7.07 9.32
CA THR A 56 -2.74 7.91 9.59
C THR A 56 -1.44 7.12 9.50
N GLY A 57 -1.40 5.89 10.02
CA GLY A 57 -0.23 5.01 9.93
C GLY A 57 0.13 4.67 8.49
N VAL A 58 -0.85 4.31 7.67
CA VAL A 58 -0.68 4.07 6.22
C VAL A 58 -0.21 5.33 5.51
N TYR A 59 -0.86 6.48 5.75
CA TYR A 59 -0.46 7.76 5.17
C TYR A 59 0.99 8.13 5.50
N ASN A 60 1.37 8.01 6.78
CA ASN A 60 2.72 8.30 7.23
C ASN A 60 3.72 7.33 6.62
N SER A 61 3.37 6.05 6.49
CA SER A 61 4.26 5.06 5.89
C SER A 61 4.56 5.37 4.42
N ILE A 62 3.54 5.55 3.59
CA ILE A 62 3.75 5.84 2.16
C ILE A 62 4.34 7.24 1.94
N THR A 63 4.06 8.21 2.80
CA THR A 63 4.67 9.54 2.71
C THR A 63 6.14 9.52 3.11
N ASN A 64 6.46 9.01 4.29
CA ASN A 64 7.81 9.11 4.87
C ASN A 64 8.73 8.02 4.34
N ASN A 65 8.25 6.78 4.27
CA ASN A 65 9.09 5.61 3.93
C ASN A 65 9.17 5.39 2.42
N PHE A 66 8.32 6.03 1.62
CA PHE A 66 8.33 5.92 0.15
C PHE A 66 8.54 7.27 -0.55
N ILE A 67 7.57 8.20 -0.49
CA ILE A 67 7.65 9.48 -1.20
C ILE A 67 8.85 10.32 -0.75
N GLN A 68 9.10 10.40 0.55
CA GLN A 68 10.21 11.17 1.12
C GLN A 68 11.45 10.31 1.41
N SER A 69 11.44 9.04 1.01
CA SER A 69 12.53 8.12 1.29
C SER A 69 13.86 8.62 0.69
N PRO A 70 14.94 8.71 1.49
CA PRO A 70 16.27 9.04 0.99
C PRO A 70 16.76 8.08 -0.11
N MET A 71 16.34 6.81 -0.03
CA MET A 71 16.63 5.77 -1.04
C MET A 71 16.09 6.13 -2.43
N LEU A 72 15.05 6.97 -2.49
CA LEU A 72 14.40 7.38 -3.73
C LEU A 72 14.66 8.86 -4.08
N SER A 73 15.63 9.51 -3.46
CA SER A 73 15.92 10.95 -3.64
C SER A 73 16.14 11.37 -5.10
N ARG A 74 16.67 10.47 -5.95
CA ARG A 74 16.93 10.73 -7.38
C ARG A 74 15.82 10.24 -8.32
N SER A 75 14.73 9.69 -7.76
CA SER A 75 13.62 9.15 -8.55
C SER A 75 12.58 10.23 -8.79
N LYS A 76 12.14 10.41 -10.05
CA LYS A 76 11.10 11.37 -10.42
C LYS A 76 9.71 10.87 -10.00
N ASP A 77 9.24 9.78 -10.59
CA ASP A 77 7.86 9.31 -10.42
C ASP A 77 7.78 8.15 -9.41
N LYS A 78 7.59 8.47 -8.13
CA LYS A 78 7.50 7.46 -7.05
C LYS A 78 6.11 6.84 -7.03
N LEU A 79 5.88 5.90 -7.94
CA LEU A 79 4.60 5.22 -8.13
C LEU A 79 4.50 3.94 -7.29
N ALA A 80 3.59 3.94 -6.32
CA ALA A 80 3.24 2.79 -5.50
C ALA A 80 1.73 2.74 -5.24
N GLY A 81 1.25 1.54 -4.96
CA GLY A 81 -0.04 1.24 -4.38
C GLY A 81 0.11 0.15 -3.33
N MET A 82 -0.78 0.14 -2.35
CA MET A 82 -0.84 -0.88 -1.32
C MET A 82 -2.28 -1.16 -0.91
N LEU A 83 -2.53 -2.41 -0.53
CA LEU A 83 -3.71 -2.81 0.24
C LEU A 83 -3.23 -3.21 1.63
N VAL A 84 -4.01 -2.84 2.64
CA VAL A 84 -3.72 -3.10 4.05
C VAL A 84 -4.99 -3.66 4.70
N LEU A 85 -4.86 -4.80 5.36
CA LEU A 85 -5.86 -5.36 6.24
C LEU A 85 -5.30 -5.31 7.66
N GLN A 86 -5.97 -4.61 8.57
CA GLN A 86 -5.56 -4.50 9.97
C GLN A 86 -6.64 -5.08 10.90
N ASN A 87 -6.21 -5.94 11.80
CA ASN A 87 -7.00 -6.45 12.91
C ASN A 87 -6.96 -5.43 14.04
N LYS A 88 -8.10 -4.79 14.35
CA LYS A 88 -8.17 -3.79 15.43
C LYS A 88 -8.52 -4.43 16.77
N ASN A 89 -9.47 -5.35 16.77
CA ASN A 89 -9.87 -6.19 17.90
C ASN A 89 -10.41 -7.52 17.33
N GLU A 90 -11.04 -8.38 18.13
CA GLU A 90 -11.47 -9.71 17.65
C GLU A 90 -12.46 -9.65 16.49
N ASN A 91 -13.35 -8.64 16.46
CA ASN A 91 -14.47 -8.55 15.53
C ASN A 91 -14.30 -7.44 14.47
N GLU A 92 -13.44 -6.47 14.70
CA GLU A 92 -13.27 -5.32 13.80
C GLU A 92 -12.02 -5.47 12.93
N ARG A 93 -12.22 -5.32 11.62
CA ARG A 93 -11.15 -5.33 10.62
C ARG A 93 -11.21 -4.04 9.82
N GLU A 94 -10.09 -3.35 9.67
CA GLU A 94 -9.98 -2.21 8.76
C GLU A 94 -9.29 -2.64 7.47
N PHE A 95 -9.96 -2.43 6.35
CA PHE A 95 -9.38 -2.66 5.02
C PHE A 95 -9.14 -1.32 4.35
N LEU A 96 -7.86 -1.01 4.12
CA LEU A 96 -7.40 0.25 3.56
C LEU A 96 -6.69 0.01 2.23
N TRP A 97 -6.70 1.04 1.40
CA TRP A 97 -5.84 1.12 0.23
C TRP A 97 -5.22 2.50 0.16
N ALA A 98 -3.99 2.55 -0.32
CA ALA A 98 -3.27 3.79 -0.53
C ALA A 98 -2.48 3.71 -1.82
N HIS A 99 -2.40 4.82 -2.55
CA HIS A 99 -1.56 4.87 -3.74
C HIS A 99 -1.10 6.28 -4.08
N THR A 100 -0.01 6.34 -4.84
CA THR A 100 0.55 7.54 -5.47
C THR A 100 0.42 7.49 -6.99
N THR A 101 -0.12 6.40 -7.54
CA THR A 101 -0.45 6.26 -8.97
C THR A 101 -1.67 7.10 -9.32
N LYS A 102 -1.88 7.39 -10.62
CA LYS A 102 -3.10 8.08 -11.10
C LYS A 102 -4.39 7.41 -10.62
N SER A 103 -4.40 6.07 -10.61
CA SER A 103 -5.51 5.26 -10.13
C SER A 103 -5.03 3.90 -9.64
N MET A 104 -5.85 3.24 -8.82
CA MET A 104 -5.68 1.87 -8.37
C MET A 104 -7.04 1.16 -8.38
N CYS A 105 -7.14 0.04 -9.10
CA CYS A 105 -8.32 -0.81 -9.04
C CYS A 105 -8.23 -1.71 -7.81
N ILE A 106 -9.32 -1.78 -7.05
CA ILE A 106 -9.41 -2.57 -5.82
C ILE A 106 -10.68 -3.42 -5.86
N GLY A 107 -10.63 -4.54 -5.16
CA GLY A 107 -11.79 -5.38 -4.91
C GLY A 107 -11.72 -5.99 -3.52
N TYR A 108 -12.87 -6.10 -2.86
CA TYR A 108 -12.97 -6.64 -1.51
C TYR A 108 -14.34 -7.28 -1.27
N MET A 109 -14.40 -8.20 -0.31
CA MET A 109 -15.62 -8.89 0.10
C MET A 109 -15.43 -9.40 1.53
N ALA A 110 -16.40 -9.16 2.41
CA ALA A 110 -16.47 -9.83 3.70
C ALA A 110 -17.31 -11.11 3.59
N THR A 111 -17.10 -12.06 4.50
CA THR A 111 -17.81 -13.35 4.51
C THR A 111 -19.31 -13.20 4.67
N ASN A 112 -19.77 -12.16 5.37
CA ASN A 112 -21.19 -11.81 5.52
C ASN A 112 -21.76 -11.00 4.34
N SER A 113 -20.94 -10.63 3.37
CA SER A 113 -21.39 -9.89 2.18
C SER A 113 -21.97 -10.83 1.13
N LYS A 114 -23.09 -10.43 0.51
CA LYS A 114 -23.74 -11.23 -0.55
C LYS A 114 -23.02 -11.17 -1.91
N ARG A 115 -22.23 -10.13 -2.16
CA ARG A 115 -21.53 -9.87 -3.43
C ARG A 115 -20.20 -9.15 -3.16
N PRO A 116 -19.18 -9.34 -4.01
CA PRO A 116 -17.94 -8.57 -3.93
C PRO A 116 -18.17 -7.13 -4.38
N THR A 117 -17.37 -6.22 -3.83
CA THR A 117 -17.30 -4.82 -4.29
C THR A 117 -16.02 -4.63 -5.09
N SER A 118 -16.11 -3.90 -6.20
CA SER A 118 -14.96 -3.42 -6.94
C SER A 118 -15.03 -1.90 -7.09
N ARG A 119 -13.88 -1.24 -7.08
CA ARG A 119 -13.79 0.22 -7.17
C ARG A 119 -12.50 0.61 -7.88
N MET A 120 -12.57 1.67 -8.67
CA MET A 120 -11.37 2.38 -9.12
C MET A 120 -11.15 3.58 -8.21
N SER A 121 -10.08 3.56 -7.42
CA SER A 121 -9.63 4.72 -6.65
C SER A 121 -8.78 5.61 -7.57
N TYR A 122 -8.96 6.91 -7.46
CA TYR A 122 -8.29 7.92 -8.28
C TYR A 122 -7.61 8.94 -7.38
N LEU A 123 -6.45 9.44 -7.81
CA LEU A 123 -5.91 10.64 -7.18
C LEU A 123 -6.88 11.82 -7.37
N PRO A 124 -7.06 12.67 -6.34
CA PRO A 124 -7.93 13.84 -6.45
C PRO A 124 -7.50 14.78 -7.59
N ASN A 125 -8.46 15.51 -8.18
CA ASN A 125 -8.18 16.48 -9.22
C ASN A 125 -7.14 17.51 -8.76
N GLY A 126 -6.17 17.81 -9.63
CA GLY A 126 -5.06 18.73 -9.34
C GLY A 126 -3.91 18.10 -8.54
N ARG A 127 -3.97 16.81 -8.18
CA ARG A 127 -2.84 16.09 -7.58
C ARG A 127 -2.01 15.39 -8.63
N GLU A 128 -0.69 15.45 -8.45
CA GLU A 128 0.28 14.86 -9.37
C GLU A 128 0.64 13.42 -8.93
N PRO A 129 0.54 12.42 -9.84
CA PRO A 129 1.04 11.08 -9.59
C PRO A 129 2.52 11.07 -9.21
N GLY A 130 2.90 10.17 -8.33
CA GLY A 130 4.29 10.04 -7.85
C GLY A 130 4.70 11.06 -6.79
N HIS A 131 3.87 12.06 -6.50
CA HIS A 131 4.16 13.16 -5.57
C HIS A 131 3.08 13.35 -4.50
N SER A 132 1.87 12.86 -4.77
CA SER A 132 0.73 12.93 -3.86
C SER A 132 0.27 11.54 -3.45
N VAL A 133 -0.36 11.46 -2.28
CA VAL A 133 -0.89 10.21 -1.71
C VAL A 133 -2.40 10.37 -1.54
N ILE A 134 -3.14 9.31 -1.87
CA ILE A 134 -4.51 9.11 -1.37
C ILE A 134 -4.52 7.88 -0.47
N VAL A 135 -5.28 7.94 0.62
CA VAL A 135 -5.59 6.80 1.51
C VAL A 135 -7.08 6.78 1.73
N GLU A 136 -7.69 5.62 1.55
CA GLU A 136 -9.10 5.39 1.85
C GLU A 136 -9.24 4.02 2.50
N GLY A 137 -10.39 3.74 3.10
CA GLY A 137 -10.65 2.45 3.72
C GLY A 137 -12.08 2.27 4.15
N ILE A 138 -12.36 1.06 4.62
CA ILE A 138 -13.64 0.62 5.14
C ILE A 138 -13.41 -0.25 6.39
N CYS A 139 -14.38 -0.22 7.30
CA CYS A 139 -14.41 -1.13 8.44
C CYS A 139 -15.36 -2.29 8.16
N PHE A 140 -14.94 -3.49 8.51
CA PHE A 140 -15.78 -4.68 8.59
C PHE A 140 -16.00 -5.05 10.05
N TYR A 141 -17.21 -5.51 10.35
CA TYR A 141 -17.71 -5.93 11.65
C TYR A 141 -18.33 -7.33 11.54
#